data_AF-A3VW79-F1
#
_entry.id   AF-A3VW79-F1
#
_cell.length_a   1.000
_cell.length_b   1.000
_cell.length_c   1.000
_cell.angle_alpha   90.00
_cell.angle_beta   90.00
_cell.angle_gamma   90.00
#
_symmetry.space_group_name_H-M   'P 1'
#
loop_
_entity.id
_entity.type
_entity.pdbx_description
1 polymer ?
#
loop_
_entity_poly.entity_id
_entity_poly.type
_entity_poly.pdbx_seq_one_letter_code
_entity_poly.pdbx_strand_id
1 'polypeptide(L)'
;MNDVTSDILTGLGLVITLIGAWITARAVILKEDDAINIGLARFSGETREENLGLPMVQNLLASSRGARRGLLFIAGGTALQIVPVGIRLVSLAFA
;
A
#
# COMPACT_ATOMS: atom_id res chain seq x y z
N MET A 1 15.97 0.39 29.76
CA MET A 1 16.27 -0.12 28.40
C MET A 1 17.29 0.83 27.80
N ASN A 2 18.40 0.33 27.27
CA ASN A 2 19.44 1.19 26.68
C ASN A 2 18.86 1.85 25.42
N ASP A 3 19.12 3.16 25.23
CA ASP A 3 18.60 3.93 24.08
C ASP A 3 18.89 3.25 22.74
N VAL A 4 20.08 2.64 22.61
CA VAL A 4 20.50 1.88 21.43
C VAL A 4 19.57 0.70 21.10
N THR A 5 19.11 -0.05 22.12
CA THR A 5 18.19 -1.19 21.89
C THR A 5 16.83 -0.70 21.38
N SER A 6 16.36 0.44 21.88
CA SER A 6 15.11 1.07 21.43
C SER A 6 15.21 1.56 19.98
N ASP A 7 16.35 2.15 19.61
CA ASP A 7 16.57 2.65 18.25
C ASP A 7 16.67 1.51 17.23
N ILE A 8 17.33 0.39 17.57
CA ILE A 8 17.38 -0.81 16.72
C ILE A 8 15.97 -1.41 16.50
N LEU A 9 15.19 -1.55 17.58
CA LEU A 9 13.81 -2.05 17.50
C LEU A 9 12.93 -1.14 16.64
N THR A 10 13.11 0.18 16.76
CA THR A 10 12.38 1.17 15.95
C THR A 10 12.75 1.07 14.47
N GLY A 11 14.04 0.96 14.15
CA GLY A 11 14.53 0.77 12.79
C GLY A 11 14.00 -0.52 12.15
N LEU A 12 14.05 -1.64 12.86
CA LEU A 12 13.49 -2.92 12.40
C LEU A 12 11.97 -2.83 12.20
N GLY A 13 11.26 -2.18 13.12
CA GLY A 13 9.82 -1.94 12.99
C GLY A 13 9.46 -1.15 11.73
N LEU A 14 10.26 -0.13 11.38
CA LEU A 14 10.08 0.64 10.14
C LEU A 14 10.32 -0.21 8.88
N VAL A 15 11.34 -1.07 8.89
CA VAL A 15 11.62 -1.98 7.76
C VAL A 15 10.46 -2.97 7.56
N ILE A 16 9.96 -3.58 8.63
CA ILE A 16 8.80 -4.49 8.57
C ILE A 16 7.56 -3.74 8.06
N THR A 17 7.35 -2.50 8.52
CA THR A 17 6.23 -1.66 8.08
C THR A 17 6.32 -1.35 6.59
N LEU A 18 7.50 -1.02 6.07
CA LEU A 18 7.72 -0.80 4.64
C LEU A 18 7.43 -2.05 3.81
N ILE A 19 7.88 -3.22 4.26
CA ILE A 19 7.63 -4.50 3.58
C ILE A 19 6.12 -4.81 3.58
N GLY A 20 5.46 -4.67 4.73
CA GLY A 20 4.01 -4.89 4.84
C GLY A 20 3.18 -3.93 4.00
N ALA A 21 3.59 -2.66 3.95
CA ALA A 21 2.97 -1.65 3.08
C ALA A 21 3.16 -1.98 1.60
N TRP A 22 4.35 -2.45 1.20
CA TRP A 22 4.61 -2.87 -0.19
C TRP A 22 3.78 -4.09 -0.62
N ILE A 23 3.66 -5.09 0.24
CA ILE A 23 2.82 -6.27 -0.02
C ILE A 23 1.35 -5.85 -0.16
N THR A 24 0.87 -5.04 0.78
CA THR A 24 -0.50 -4.49 0.75
C THR A 24 -0.74 -3.66 -0.51
N ALA A 25 0.24 -2.83 -0.91
CA ALA A 25 0.18 -2.03 -2.13
C ALA A 25 -0.08 -2.90 -3.36
N ARG A 26 0.68 -3.99 -3.49
CA ARG A 26 0.54 -4.92 -4.61
C ARG A 26 -0.78 -5.68 -4.61
N ALA A 27 -1.30 -6.03 -3.44
CA ALA A 27 -2.57 -6.75 -3.32
C ALA A 27 -3.80 -5.86 -3.58
N VAL A 28 -3.70 -4.57 -3.27
CA VAL A 28 -4.83 -3.64 -3.30
C VAL A 28 -4.97 -2.91 -4.63
N ILE A 29 -3.87 -2.70 -5.36
CA ILE A 29 -3.90 -2.05 -6.67
C ILE A 29 -4.44 -3.06 -7.69
N LEU A 30 -5.76 -3.14 -7.80
CA LEU A 30 -6.43 -3.85 -8.88
C LEU A 30 -6.28 -3.07 -10.18
N LYS A 31 -5.77 -3.72 -11.23
CA LYS A 31 -5.87 -3.21 -12.60
C LYS A 31 -7.29 -3.42 -13.13
N GLU A 32 -7.69 -2.58 -14.09
CA GLU A 32 -9.01 -2.67 -14.74
C GLU A 32 -9.28 -4.04 -15.34
N ASP A 33 -8.26 -4.68 -15.92
CA ASP A 33 -8.38 -6.02 -16.50
C ASP A 33 -8.58 -7.12 -15.46
N ASP A 34 -7.98 -6.99 -14.28
CA ASP A 34 -8.21 -7.91 -13.16
C ASP A 34 -9.60 -7.69 -12.55
N ALA A 35 -10.07 -6.43 -12.49
CA ALA A 35 -11.40 -6.09 -12.02
C ALA A 35 -12.50 -6.68 -12.92
N ILE A 36 -12.29 -6.65 -14.24
CA ILE A 36 -13.18 -7.31 -15.20
C ILE A 36 -13.17 -8.81 -14.93
N ASN A 37 -12.00 -9.47 -14.91
CA ASN A 37 -11.91 -10.92 -14.68
C ASN A 37 -12.55 -11.39 -13.36
N ILE A 38 -12.42 -10.59 -12.29
CA ILE A 38 -13.01 -10.89 -10.97
C ILE A 38 -14.52 -10.56 -10.95
N GLY A 39 -14.95 -9.52 -11.66
CA GLY A 39 -16.32 -9.02 -11.66
C GLY A 39 -17.24 -9.60 -12.74
N LEU A 40 -16.74 -10.52 -13.60
CA LEU A 40 -17.54 -11.20 -14.61
C LEU A 40 -18.68 -11.98 -13.94
N ALA A 41 -19.90 -11.45 -14.09
CA ALA A 41 -21.12 -12.15 -13.75
C ALA A 41 -21.45 -13.18 -14.84
N ARG A 42 -22.38 -14.10 -14.54
CA ARG A 42 -22.94 -15.08 -15.50
C ARG A 42 -23.44 -14.44 -16.81
N PHE A 43 -23.68 -13.13 -16.81
CA PHE A 43 -23.89 -12.28 -17.96
C PHE A 43 -22.72 -11.29 -18.09
N SER A 44 -21.80 -11.60 -18.99
CA SER A 44 -20.74 -10.69 -19.43
C SER A 44 -21.13 -10.04 -20.75
N GLY A 45 -20.85 -8.74 -20.92
CA GLY A 45 -20.99 -8.07 -22.22
C GLY A 45 -19.99 -8.63 -23.24
N GLU A 46 -20.30 -8.51 -24.52
CA GLU A 46 -19.42 -8.98 -25.62
C GLU A 46 -18.17 -8.08 -25.76
N THR A 47 -18.19 -6.89 -25.17
CA THR A 47 -17.11 -5.90 -25.27
C THR A 47 -16.51 -5.53 -23.92
N ARG A 48 -15.25 -5.10 -23.92
CA ARG A 48 -14.53 -4.64 -22.72
C ARG A 48 -15.25 -3.45 -22.06
N GLU A 49 -15.82 -2.56 -22.84
CA GLU A 49 -16.52 -1.36 -22.36
C GLU A 49 -17.81 -1.72 -21.60
N GLU A 50 -18.59 -2.70 -22.09
CA GLU A 50 -19.76 -3.18 -21.35
C GLU A 50 -19.38 -3.85 -20.03
N ASN A 51 -18.30 -4.64 -20.01
CA ASN A 51 -17.84 -5.32 -18.80
C ASN A 51 -17.31 -4.33 -17.76
N LEU A 52 -16.64 -3.25 -18.18
CA LEU A 52 -16.26 -2.13 -17.29
C LEU A 52 -17.47 -1.36 -16.76
N GLY A 53 -18.56 -1.35 -17.54
CA GLY A 53 -19.84 -0.76 -17.17
C GLY A 53 -20.60 -1.52 -16.08
N LEU A 54 -20.25 -2.78 -15.81
CA LEU A 54 -20.96 -3.61 -14.83
C LEU A 54 -20.83 -3.00 -13.41
N PRO A 55 -21.94 -2.92 -12.63
CA PRO A 55 -21.92 -2.32 -11.30
C PRO A 55 -20.96 -3.05 -10.35
N MET A 56 -20.76 -4.36 -10.53
CA MET A 56 -19.77 -5.15 -9.78
C MET A 56 -18.33 -4.68 -10.05
N VAL A 57 -17.96 -4.51 -11.32
CA VAL A 57 -16.62 -4.06 -11.74
C VAL A 57 -16.39 -2.62 -11.29
N GLN A 58 -17.39 -1.73 -11.42
CA GLN A 58 -17.28 -0.36 -10.94
C GLN A 58 -17.09 -0.26 -9.42
N ASN A 59 -17.80 -1.09 -8.64
CA ASN A 59 -17.62 -1.15 -7.19
C ASN A 59 -16.21 -1.61 -6.80
N LEU A 60 -15.67 -2.62 -7.49
CA LEU A 60 -14.28 -3.08 -7.29
C LEU A 60 -13.28 -1.96 -7.63
N LEU A 61 -13.47 -1.24 -8.73
CA LEU A 61 -12.62 -0.12 -9.13
C LEU A 61 -12.72 1.08 -8.18
N ALA A 62 -13.91 1.39 -7.66
CA ALA A 62 -14.10 2.43 -6.66
C ALA A 62 -13.39 2.07 -5.34
N SER A 63 -13.52 0.82 -4.89
CA SER A 63 -12.82 0.30 -3.71
C SER A 63 -11.29 0.35 -3.89
N SER A 64 -10.78 -0.12 -5.04
CA SER A 64 -9.36 -0.04 -5.41
C SER A 64 -8.83 1.40 -5.38
N ARG A 65 -9.59 2.37 -5.91
CA ARG A 65 -9.21 3.80 -5.86
C ARG A 65 -9.15 4.33 -4.43
N GLY A 66 -10.11 4.01 -3.59
CA GLY A 66 -10.11 4.39 -2.17
C GLY A 66 -8.91 3.81 -1.42
N ALA A 67 -8.64 2.53 -1.65
CA ALA A 67 -7.57 1.81 -1.00
C ALA A 67 -6.18 2.27 -1.50
N ARG A 68 -6.05 2.67 -2.78
CA ARG A 68 -4.85 3.34 -3.31
C ARG A 68 -4.56 4.69 -2.62
N ARG A 69 -5.60 5.48 -2.32
CA ARG A 69 -5.43 6.73 -1.55
C ARG A 69 -4.98 6.46 -0.13
N GLY A 70 -5.59 5.48 0.54
CA GLY A 70 -5.17 5.05 1.88
C GLY A 70 -3.70 4.60 1.90
N LEU A 71 -3.28 3.85 0.89
CA LEU A 71 -1.90 3.43 0.73
C LEU A 71 -0.91 4.60 0.56
N LEU A 72 -1.28 5.65 -0.18
CA LEU A 72 -0.45 6.85 -0.31
C LEU A 72 -0.25 7.56 1.04
N PHE A 73 -1.30 7.63 1.87
CA PHE A 73 -1.19 8.17 3.23
C PHE A 73 -0.28 7.32 4.13
N ILE A 74 -0.38 5.99 4.04
CA ILE A 74 0.50 5.08 4.80
C ILE A 74 1.94 5.28 4.35
N ALA A 75 2.21 5.24 3.05
CA ALA A 75 3.56 5.41 2.50
C ALA A 75 4.16 6.78 2.87
N GLY A 76 3.38 7.86 2.76
CA GLY A 76 3.80 9.20 3.17
C GLY A 76 4.08 9.30 4.67
N GLY A 77 3.19 8.76 5.51
CA GLY A 77 3.36 8.71 6.96
C GLY A 77 4.61 7.93 7.39
N THR A 78 4.85 6.76 6.77
CA THR A 78 6.05 5.96 7.03
C THR A 78 7.32 6.69 6.57
N ALA A 79 7.30 7.38 5.43
CA ALA A 79 8.45 8.18 4.97
C ALA A 79 8.80 9.29 5.97
N LEU A 80 7.79 9.97 6.53
CA LEU A 80 8.00 10.98 7.56
C LEU A 80 8.59 10.40 8.86
N GLN A 81 8.24 9.17 9.22
CA GLN A 81 8.80 8.49 10.41
C GLN A 81 10.26 8.06 10.22
N ILE A 82 10.70 7.80 8.99
CA ILE A 82 12.09 7.43 8.68
C ILE A 82 13.06 8.60 8.93
N VAL A 83 12.64 9.84 8.71
CA VAL A 83 13.49 11.04 8.85
C VAL A 83 14.11 11.18 10.25
N PRO A 84 13.34 11.23 11.36
CA PRO A 84 13.91 11.37 12.70
C PRO A 84 14.78 10.17 13.11
N VAL A 85 14.42 8.96 12.69
CA VAL A 85 15.20 7.75 12.96
C VAL A 85 16.52 7.79 12.20
N GLY A 86 16.51 8.20 10.93
CA GLY A 86 17.70 8.37 10.11
C GLY A 86 18.66 9.41 10.69
N ILE A 87 18.14 10.58 11.10
CA ILE A 87 18.95 11.64 11.73
C ILE A 87 19.62 11.11 13.02
N ARG A 88 18.88 10.40 13.87
CA ARG A 88 19.42 9.79 15.09
C ARG A 88 20.51 8.76 14.80
N LEU A 89 20.26 7.82 13.90
CA LEU A 89 21.23 6.78 13.54
C LEU A 89 22.51 7.37 12.95
N VAL A 90 22.38 8.38 12.08
CA VAL A 90 23.52 9.12 11.52
C VAL A 90 24.29 9.83 12.65
N SER A 91 23.61 10.52 13.56
CA SER A 91 24.27 11.20 14.68
C SER A 91 25.02 10.25 15.61
N LEU A 92 24.52 9.03 15.83
CA LEU A 92 25.20 7.98 16.60
C LEU A 92 26.41 7.39 15.86
N ALA A 93 26.37 7.33 14.53
CA ALA A 93 27.49 6.81 13.73
C ALA A 93 28.66 7.80 13.63
N PHE A 94 28.40 9.10 13.84
CA PHE A 94 29.40 10.17 13.82
C PHE A 94 29.77 10.71 15.22
N ALA A 95 29.19 10.17 16.29
CA ALA A 95 29.54 10.45 17.68
C ALA A 95 30.51 9.39 18.23
#